data_AF-A0A967GAV2-F1
#
_entry.id   AF-A0A967GAV2-F1
#
_cell.length_a   1.000
_cell.length_b   1.000
_cell.length_c   1.000
_cell.angle_alpha   90.00
_cell.angle_beta   90.00
_cell.angle_gamma   90.00
#
_symmetry.space_group_name_H-M   'P 1'
#
loop_
_entity.id
_entity.type
_entity.pdbx_description
1 polymer ?
#
loop_
_entity_poly.entity_id
_entity_poly.type
_entity_poly.pdbx_seq_one_letter_code
_entity_poly.pdbx_strand_id
1 'polypeptide(L)'
;MITCFNDFLTKEGLEDKVELKGSFCMERCGEGINWKIGNEILSSPSAKEGAKMFQKKVLGALKKKRTPKKGTGKRPRKRRS
;
A
#
# COMPACT_ATOMS: atom_id res chain seq x y z
N MET A 1 14.25 -10.19 8.26
CA MET A 1 13.59 -9.90 6.97
C MET A 1 12.57 -8.77 7.09
N ILE A 2 11.75 -8.71 8.15
CA ILE A 2 10.77 -7.63 8.36
C ILE A 2 11.39 -6.30 8.86
N THR A 3 12.57 -6.36 9.48
CA THR A 3 13.26 -5.21 10.07
C THR A 3 13.55 -4.09 9.07
N CYS A 4 13.93 -4.42 7.83
CA CYS A 4 14.21 -3.42 6.79
C CYS A 4 12.99 -2.56 6.43
N PHE A 5 11.78 -3.11 6.56
CA PHE A 5 10.53 -2.37 6.35
C PHE A 5 10.24 -1.46 7.53
N ASN A 6 10.42 -1.97 8.75
CA ASN A 6 10.21 -1.18 9.97
C ASN A 6 11.19 -0.01 10.06
N ASP A 7 12.48 -0.24 9.81
CA ASP A 7 13.53 0.78 9.79
C ASP A 7 13.17 1.98 8.90
N PHE A 8 12.60 1.71 7.73
CA PHE A 8 12.14 2.75 6.83
C PHE A 8 10.95 3.53 7.40
N LEU A 9 9.97 2.85 8.00
CA LEU A 9 8.81 3.51 8.59
C LEU A 9 9.22 4.41 9.77
N THR A 10 10.13 3.94 10.62
CA THR A 10 10.70 4.72 11.73
C THR A 10 11.48 5.93 11.20
N LYS A 11 12.36 5.74 10.20
CA LYS A 11 13.16 6.83 9.60
C LYS A 11 12.30 7.93 8.98
N GLU A 12 11.17 7.57 8.37
CA GLU A 12 10.26 8.53 7.72
C GLU A 12 9.15 9.04 8.66
N GLY A 13 9.10 8.60 9.93
CA GLY A 13 8.03 8.96 10.86
C GLY A 13 6.64 8.53 10.38
N LEU A 14 6.54 7.32 9.82
CA LEU A 14 5.31 6.76 9.22
C LEU A 14 4.64 5.69 10.08
N GLU A 15 5.16 5.41 11.27
CA GLU A 15 4.67 4.37 12.17
C GLU A 15 3.19 4.59 12.54
N ASP A 16 2.74 5.84 12.71
CA ASP A 16 1.33 6.17 12.97
C ASP A 16 0.41 6.05 11.74
N LYS A 17 0.98 5.93 10.53
CA LYS A 17 0.26 5.96 9.25
C LYS A 17 0.24 4.62 8.54
N VAL A 18 1.17 3.73 8.89
CA VAL A 18 1.40 2.45 8.22
C VAL A 18 1.49 1.36 9.27
N GLU A 19 0.53 0.45 9.25
CA GLU A 19 0.54 -0.74 10.09
C GLU A 19 1.27 -1.88 9.36
N LEU A 20 2.33 -2.40 9.97
CA LEU A 20 3.09 -3.53 9.43
C LEU A 20 2.62 -4.83 10.09
N LYS A 21 2.06 -5.74 9.31
CA LYS A 21 1.57 -7.06 9.78
C LYS A 21 2.34 -8.19 9.12
N GLY A 22 2.75 -9.16 9.92
CA GLY A 22 3.23 -10.45 9.42
C GLY A 22 2.07 -11.28 8.89
N SER A 23 2.30 -12.03 7.83
CA SER A 23 1.36 -13.05 7.33
C SER A 23 2.12 -14.33 7.09
N PHE A 24 1.48 -15.47 7.39
CA PHE A 24 2.00 -16.77 7.04
C PHE A 24 1.91 -17.01 5.53
N CYS A 25 2.45 -18.14 5.07
CA CYS A 25 2.57 -18.50 3.66
C CYS A 25 1.33 -18.08 2.85
N MET A 26 1.55 -17.29 1.80
CA MET A 26 0.50 -16.78 0.91
C MET A 26 0.31 -17.67 -0.32
N GLU A 27 0.73 -18.94 -0.24
CA GLU A 27 0.65 -19.94 -1.34
C GLU A 27 1.35 -19.51 -2.65
N ARG A 28 2.35 -18.64 -2.52
CA ARG A 28 3.15 -18.07 -3.62
C ARG A 28 4.62 -18.41 -3.49
N CYS A 29 4.89 -19.68 -3.18
CA CYS A 29 6.25 -20.19 -3.10
C CYS A 29 6.93 -20.09 -4.47
N GLY A 30 8.23 -19.75 -4.49
CA GLY A 30 9.00 -19.61 -5.72
C GLY A 30 8.98 -18.22 -6.37
N GLU A 31 8.05 -17.33 -5.96
CA GLU A 31 8.00 -15.94 -6.44
C GLU A 31 8.91 -14.97 -5.62
N GLY A 32 9.71 -15.52 -4.71
CA GLY A 32 10.54 -14.75 -3.77
C GLY A 32 9.76 -14.34 -2.53
N ILE A 33 9.80 -13.04 -2.20
CA ILE A 33 9.10 -12.47 -1.04
C ILE A 33 7.77 -11.91 -1.47
N ASN A 34 6.73 -12.39 -0.81
CA ASN A 34 5.35 -11.96 -0.99
C ASN A 34 4.97 -10.96 0.09
N TRP A 35 4.32 -9.88 -0.31
CA TRP A 35 3.85 -8.83 0.58
C TRP A 35 2.57 -8.21 0.04
N LYS A 36 1.81 -7.55 0.90
CA LYS A 36 0.50 -6.99 0.57
C LYS A 36 0.39 -5.56 1.06
N ILE A 37 -0.17 -4.68 0.23
CA ILE A 37 -0.49 -3.30 0.61
C ILE A 37 -1.97 -3.02 0.32
N GLY A 38 -2.74 -2.77 1.39
CA GLY A 38 -4.21 -2.75 1.28
C GLY A 38 -4.75 -4.09 0.79
N ASN A 39 -5.30 -4.13 -0.43
CA ASN A 39 -5.82 -5.34 -1.07
C ASN A 39 -4.90 -5.89 -2.18
N GLU A 40 -3.80 -5.22 -2.50
CA GLU A 40 -2.91 -5.60 -3.59
C GLU A 40 -1.79 -6.52 -3.09
N ILE A 41 -1.70 -7.73 -3.66
CA ILE A 41 -0.63 -8.71 -3.39
C ILE A 41 0.50 -8.49 -4.41
N LEU A 42 1.73 -8.44 -3.90
CA LEU A 42 2.93 -8.16 -4.67
C LEU A 42 4.02 -9.19 -4.33
N SER A 43 4.82 -9.52 -5.32
CA SER A 43 5.95 -10.43 -5.19
C SER A 43 7.24 -9.70 -5.55
N SER A 44 8.34 -10.09 -4.92
CA SER A 44 9.65 -9.48 -5.17
C SER A 44 10.74 -10.52 -5.11
N PRO A 45 11.69 -10.53 -6.06
CA PRO A 45 12.70 -11.58 -6.15
C PRO A 45 13.66 -11.61 -4.96
N SER A 46 13.78 -10.51 -4.20
CA SER A 46 14.62 -10.42 -3.00
C SER A 46 14.06 -9.42 -1.98
N ALA A 47 14.55 -9.50 -0.74
CA ALA A 47 14.16 -8.58 0.34
C ALA A 47 14.53 -7.13 0.03
N LYS A 48 15.68 -6.92 -0.63
CA LYS A 48 16.17 -5.60 -1.01
C LYS A 48 15.27 -4.94 -2.04
N GLU A 49 14.89 -5.68 -3.08
CA GLU A 49 13.95 -5.19 -4.09
C GLU A 49 12.54 -4.99 -3.51
N GLY A 50 12.08 -5.90 -2.64
CA GLY A 50 10.81 -5.75 -1.93
C GLY A 50 10.76 -4.50 -1.07
N ALA A 51 11.83 -4.21 -0.31
CA ALA A 51 11.94 -2.99 0.47
C ALA A 51 11.90 -1.73 -0.41
N LYS A 52 12.67 -1.70 -1.50
CA LYS A 52 12.67 -0.56 -2.45
C LYS A 52 11.30 -0.32 -3.07
N MET A 53 10.60 -1.38 -3.48
CA MET A 53 9.23 -1.27 -4.03
C MET A 53 8.22 -0.82 -2.97
N PHE A 54 8.32 -1.35 -1.75
CA PHE A 54 7.49 -0.95 -0.62
C PHE A 54 7.62 0.54 -0.34
N GLN A 55 8.84 1.07 -0.24
CA GLN A 55 9.10 2.50 -0.03
C GLN A 55 8.40 3.37 -1.08
N LYS A 56 8.60 3.04 -2.36
CA LYS A 56 7.98 3.77 -3.48
C LYS A 56 6.44 3.73 -3.42
N LYS A 57 5.86 2.56 -3.13
CA LYS A 57 4.41 2.37 -3.05
C LYS A 57 3.80 3.12 -1.86
N VAL A 58 4.40 3.02 -0.68
CA VAL A 58 3.92 3.69 0.55
C VAL A 58 3.96 5.20 0.38
N LEU A 59 5.09 5.77 -0.05
CA LEU A 59 5.22 7.22 -0.28
C LEU A 59 4.23 7.70 -1.35
N GLY A 60 4.05 6.93 -2.42
CA GLY A 60 3.06 7.23 -3.47
C GLY A 60 1.62 7.21 -2.94
N ALA A 61 1.26 6.24 -2.11
CA ALA A 61 -0.07 6.13 -1.51
C ALA A 61 -0.36 7.31 -0.56
N LEU A 62 0.62 7.71 0.25
CA LEU A 62 0.48 8.84 1.18
C LEU A 62 0.34 10.19 0.44
N LYS A 63 1.06 10.37 -0.67
CA LYS A 63 0.90 11.56 -1.53
C LYS A 63 -0.50 11.63 -2.18
N LYS A 64 -1.04 10.49 -2.64
CA LYS A 64 -2.39 10.42 -3.24
C LYS A 64 -3.53 10.68 -2.27
N LYS A 65 -3.37 10.37 -0.97
CA LYS A 65 -4.39 10.68 0.05
C LYS A 65 -4.58 12.19 0.30
N ARG A 66 -3.68 13.04 -0.20
CA ARG A 66 -3.77 14.51 -0.08
C ARG A 66 -4.62 15.19 -1.17
N THR A 67 -5.15 14.47 -2.17
CA THR A 67 -6.13 15.07 -3.09
C THR A 67 -7.56 14.75 -2.63
N PRO A 68 -8.40 15.77 -2.34
CA PRO A 68 -9.80 15.54 -2.06
C PRO A 68 -10.44 14.92 -3.32
N LYS A 69 -11.08 13.75 -3.17
CA LYS A 69 -11.98 13.21 -4.19
C LYS A 69 -13.06 14.27 -4.46
N LYS A 70 -12.98 14.92 -5.63
CA LYS A 70 -14.02 15.83 -6.13
C LYS A 70 -15.34 15.05 -6.19
N GLY A 71 -16.38 15.67 -5.64
CA GLY A 71 -17.59 15.01 -5.16
C GLY A 71 -18.41 14.27 -6.19
N THR A 72 -19.24 13.38 -5.65
CA THR A 72 -20.40 12.77 -6.28
C THR A 72 -21.35 13.85 -6.82
N GLY A 73 -21.29 14.06 -8.14
CA GLY A 73 -22.24 14.88 -8.88
C GLY A 73 -23.59 14.18 -8.99
N LYS A 74 -24.61 14.83 -8.44
CA LYS A 74 -26.01 14.38 -8.31
C LYS A 74 -26.67 14.04 -9.65
N ARG A 75 -27.49 12.97 -9.66
CA ARG A 75 -28.47 12.66 -10.72
C ARG A 75 -29.64 13.65 -10.61
N PRO A 76 -29.95 14.52 -11.58
CA PRO A 76 -31.19 15.28 -11.54
C PRO A 76 -32.35 14.36 -11.96
N ARG A 77 -33.35 14.20 -11.06
CA ARG A 77 -34.65 13.63 -11.40
C ARG A 77 -35.31 14.56 -12.43
N LYS A 78 -35.42 14.12 -13.70
CA LYS A 78 -36.30 14.75 -14.68
C LYS A 78 -37.74 14.48 -14.25
N ARG A 79 -38.38 15.49 -13.67
CA ARG A 79 -39.83 15.62 -13.58
C ARG A 79 -40.28 16.12 -14.96
N ARG A 80 -41.16 15.42 -15.66
CA ARG A 80 -41.87 16.00 -16.81
C ARG A 80 -43.33 15.54 -16.76
N SER A 81 -44.17 16.55 -17.01
CA SER A 81 -45.61 16.67 -16.85
C SER A 81 -46.45 15.58 -17.46
#